data_AF-A0A0G0PN38-F1
#
_entry.id   AF-A0A0G0PN38-F1
#
_cell.length_a   1.000
_cell.length_b   1.000
_cell.length_c   1.000
_cell.angle_alpha   90.00
_cell.angle_beta   90.00
_cell.angle_gamma   90.00
#
_symmetry.space_group_name_H-M   'P 1'
#
loop_
_entity.id
_entity.type
_entity.pdbx_description
1 polymer ?
#
loop_
_entity_poly.entity_id
_entity_poly.type
_entity_poly.pdbx_seq_one_letter_code
_entity_poly.pdbx_strand_id
1 'polypeptide(L)'
;MKKILILISVVLSAVFLFYLLLPNPDFPIPPSDSIQSDEPADLETPQRRGYFTNFTREQVMVWYKNQFDRSVVYNIQLPTYRLNYPPENAQTIIRDQTRSTFLEQITHPFRESIYVNGYEPASEENYSVINGRKFRQKIIIKYVPSVVPVRVAVFAGIIFFAWVLIVSWEQTLSDIRGKKIKV
;
A
#
# COMPACT_ATOMS: atom_id res chain seq x y z
N MET A 1 0.42 -4.57 -37.33
CA MET A 1 0.53 -5.10 -35.96
C MET A 1 1.50 -4.32 -35.08
N LYS A 2 2.78 -4.14 -35.45
CA LYS A 2 3.78 -3.39 -34.64
C LYS A 2 3.33 -1.96 -34.26
N LYS A 3 2.80 -1.17 -35.20
CA LYS A 3 2.28 0.19 -34.93
C LYS A 3 1.12 0.23 -33.91
N ILE A 4 0.23 -0.76 -33.95
CA ILE A 4 -0.90 -0.87 -33.02
C ILE A 4 -0.39 -1.21 -31.60
N LEU A 5 0.55 -2.14 -31.49
CA LEU A 5 1.17 -2.49 -30.20
C LEU A 5 1.91 -1.31 -29.57
N ILE A 6 2.64 -0.53 -30.39
CA ILE A 6 3.30 0.70 -29.93
C ILE A 6 2.26 1.70 -29.42
N LEU A 7 1.18 1.93 -30.18
CA LEU A 7 0.11 2.84 -29.77
C LEU A 7 -0.52 2.41 -28.44
N ILE A 8 -0.87 1.13 -28.28
CA ILE A 8 -1.41 0.58 -27.03
C ILE A 8 -0.44 0.80 -25.87
N SER A 9 0.85 0.52 -26.08
CA SER A 9 1.89 0.66 -25.05
C SER A 9 2.04 2.12 -24.60
N VAL A 10 1.99 3.07 -25.55
CA VAL A 10 2.05 4.51 -25.26
C VAL A 10 0.82 4.95 -24.46
N VAL A 11 -0.37 4.53 -24.87
CA VAL A 11 -1.61 4.88 -24.15
C VAL A 11 -1.59 4.31 -22.72
N LEU A 12 -1.23 3.04 -22.54
CA LEU A 12 -1.11 2.41 -21.22
C LEU A 12 -0.06 3.12 -20.35
N SER A 13 1.09 3.48 -20.94
CA SER A 13 2.14 4.22 -20.25
C SER A 13 1.68 5.61 -19.82
N ALA A 14 0.90 6.30 -20.66
CA ALA A 14 0.35 7.61 -20.32
C ALA A 14 -0.69 7.53 -19.19
N VAL A 15 -1.59 6.54 -19.24
CA VAL A 15 -2.58 6.29 -18.17
C VAL A 15 -1.87 5.93 -16.85
N PHE A 16 -0.85 5.08 -16.92
CA PHE A 16 -0.10 4.68 -15.73
C PHE A 16 0.73 5.85 -15.16
N LEU A 17 1.35 6.67 -16.00
CA LEU A 17 2.04 7.88 -15.57
C LEU A 17 1.08 8.85 -14.88
N PHE A 18 -0.12 9.08 -15.46
CA PHE A 18 -1.16 9.89 -14.83
C PHE A 18 -1.51 9.35 -13.44
N TYR A 19 -1.68 8.03 -13.30
CA TYR A 19 -1.93 7.38 -12.01
C TYR A 19 -0.80 7.62 -10.99
N LEU A 20 0.48 7.53 -11.40
CA LEU A 20 1.63 7.76 -10.50
C LEU A 20 1.78 9.22 -10.06
N LEU A 21 1.36 10.16 -10.89
CA LEU A 21 1.38 11.60 -10.63
C LEU A 21 0.27 12.06 -9.68
N LEU A 22 -0.73 11.22 -9.40
CA LEU A 22 -1.77 11.56 -8.43
C LEU A 22 -1.15 11.79 -7.04
N PRO A 23 -1.57 12.86 -6.33
CA PRO A 23 -1.07 13.15 -5.00
C PRO A 23 -1.51 12.08 -4.01
N ASN A 24 -0.70 11.94 -2.98
CA ASN A 24 -0.95 11.01 -1.88
C ASN A 24 -2.12 11.52 -1.01
N PRO A 25 -2.90 10.61 -0.41
CA PRO A 25 -3.77 11.01 0.68
C PRO A 25 -2.98 11.42 1.92
N ASP A 26 -3.59 12.26 2.74
CA ASP A 26 -3.09 12.53 4.08
C ASP A 26 -3.17 11.28 4.97
N PHE A 27 -2.57 11.36 6.16
CA PHE A 27 -2.70 10.30 7.15
C PHE A 27 -4.19 10.04 7.46
N PRO A 28 -4.66 8.79 7.45
CA PRO A 28 -6.08 8.49 7.54
C PRO A 28 -6.67 8.89 8.89
N ILE A 29 -7.94 9.27 8.88
CA ILE A 29 -8.71 9.66 10.05
C ILE A 29 -9.06 8.39 10.84
N PRO A 30 -8.90 8.39 12.17
CA PRO A 30 -9.20 7.22 12.98
C PRO A 30 -10.73 6.96 13.09
N PRO A 31 -11.15 5.77 13.53
CA PRO A 31 -12.56 5.47 13.79
C PRO A 31 -13.22 6.49 14.71
N SER A 32 -14.50 6.77 14.50
CA SER A 32 -15.23 7.82 15.22
C SER A 32 -15.39 7.56 16.72
N ASP A 33 -15.32 6.31 17.15
CA ASP A 33 -15.42 5.89 18.55
C ASP A 33 -14.06 5.82 19.26
N SER A 34 -12.99 6.16 18.55
CA SER A 34 -11.64 5.87 19.01
C SER A 34 -11.04 6.94 19.90
N ILE A 35 -10.11 6.52 20.76
CA ILE A 35 -9.24 7.40 21.54
C ILE A 35 -7.80 7.16 21.11
N GLN A 36 -7.05 8.22 20.81
CA GLN A 36 -5.64 8.10 20.44
C GLN A 36 -4.80 7.61 21.62
N SER A 37 -3.86 6.72 21.34
CA SER A 37 -2.86 6.24 22.29
C SER A 37 -1.76 7.28 22.47
N ASP A 38 -1.44 7.58 23.73
CA ASP A 38 -0.33 8.46 24.12
C ASP A 38 0.96 7.68 24.41
N GLU A 39 1.00 6.38 24.10
CA GLU A 39 2.21 5.58 24.28
C GLU A 39 3.35 6.13 23.40
N PRO A 40 4.56 6.34 23.93
CA PRO A 40 5.68 6.90 23.18
C PRO A 40 5.97 6.13 21.88
N ALA A 41 5.86 4.80 21.95
CA ALA A 41 6.07 3.90 20.82
C ALA A 41 5.07 4.11 19.67
N ASP A 42 3.88 4.62 19.96
CA ASP A 42 2.85 4.89 18.96
C ASP A 42 2.99 6.29 18.34
N LEU A 43 3.88 7.13 18.88
CA LEU A 43 4.11 8.53 18.47
C LEU A 43 5.51 8.80 17.89
N GLU A 44 6.41 7.81 17.88
CA GLU A 44 7.80 7.97 17.43
C GLU A 44 7.94 8.54 16.00
N THR A 45 6.95 8.30 15.14
CA THR A 45 6.94 8.81 13.77
C THR A 45 5.59 9.44 13.45
N PRO A 46 5.52 10.55 12.70
CA PRO A 46 4.25 11.15 12.29
C PRO A 46 3.35 10.22 11.44
N GLN A 47 3.98 9.21 10.83
CA GLN A 47 3.37 8.22 9.96
C GLN A 47 2.90 6.97 10.71
N ARG A 48 2.95 6.95 12.03
CA ARG A 48 2.42 5.86 12.86
C ARG A 48 1.57 6.46 13.97
N ARG A 49 0.39 5.90 14.22
CA ARG A 49 -0.48 6.30 15.33
C ARG A 49 -1.26 5.10 15.86
N GLY A 50 -1.34 4.99 17.18
CA GLY A 50 -2.14 3.99 17.88
C GLY A 50 -3.49 4.57 18.32
N TYR A 51 -4.54 3.76 18.30
CA TYR A 51 -5.88 4.12 18.75
C TYR A 51 -6.54 2.96 19.48
N PHE A 52 -7.38 3.27 20.46
CA PHE A 52 -8.27 2.32 21.12
C PHE A 52 -9.67 2.48 20.52
N THR A 53 -10.33 1.39 20.12
CA THR A 53 -11.65 1.42 19.46
C THR A 53 -12.47 0.19 19.85
N ASN A 54 -13.79 0.32 19.77
CA ASN A 54 -14.76 -0.77 19.91
C ASN A 54 -15.18 -1.37 18.57
N PHE A 55 -14.69 -0.84 17.44
CA PHE A 55 -14.90 -1.43 16.13
C PHE A 55 -14.35 -2.86 16.10
N THR A 56 -14.95 -3.73 15.30
CA THR A 56 -14.40 -5.05 14.97
C THR A 56 -13.29 -4.93 13.94
N ARG A 57 -12.46 -5.98 13.78
CA ARG A 57 -11.47 -6.05 12.69
C ARG A 57 -12.05 -5.65 11.34
N GLU A 58 -13.21 -6.20 10.96
CA GLU A 58 -13.81 -5.92 9.65
C GLU A 58 -14.29 -4.46 9.53
N GLN A 59 -14.88 -3.91 10.60
CA GLN A 59 -15.29 -2.50 10.63
C GLN A 59 -14.08 -1.56 10.49
N VAL A 60 -12.97 -1.85 11.17
CA VAL A 60 -11.72 -1.11 11.04
C VAL A 60 -11.20 -1.16 9.59
N MET A 61 -11.18 -2.34 8.98
CA MET A 61 -10.67 -2.51 7.62
C MET A 61 -11.56 -1.81 6.58
N VAL A 62 -12.88 -1.89 6.71
CA VAL A 62 -13.82 -1.16 5.85
C VAL A 62 -13.66 0.35 6.03
N TRP A 63 -13.52 0.84 7.27
CA TRP A 63 -13.31 2.25 7.58
C TRP A 63 -12.10 2.82 6.84
N TYR A 64 -10.94 2.16 6.95
CA TYR A 64 -9.73 2.62 6.30
C TYR A 64 -9.74 2.40 4.79
N LYS A 65 -10.33 1.31 4.29
CA LYS A 65 -10.48 1.09 2.86
C LYS A 65 -11.28 2.22 2.21
N ASN A 66 -12.38 2.63 2.82
CA ASN A 66 -13.24 3.69 2.27
C ASN A 66 -12.54 5.05 2.16
N GLN A 67 -11.58 5.33 3.04
CA GLN A 67 -10.74 6.54 2.96
C GLN A 67 -9.66 6.45 1.88
N PHE A 68 -9.22 5.25 1.54
CA PHE A 68 -8.16 5.02 0.57
C PHE A 68 -8.67 4.71 -0.84
N ASP A 69 -9.91 4.27 -0.99
CA ASP A 69 -10.39 3.67 -2.25
C ASP A 69 -10.41 4.63 -3.45
N ARG A 70 -10.30 5.94 -3.19
CA ARG A 70 -10.44 7.00 -4.18
C ARG A 70 -9.31 8.02 -4.08
N SER A 71 -9.02 8.69 -5.20
CA SER A 71 -8.06 9.79 -5.22
C SER A 71 -8.63 11.01 -4.50
N VAL A 72 -7.79 11.68 -3.72
CA VAL A 72 -8.21 12.85 -2.93
C VAL A 72 -8.60 14.03 -3.82
N VAL A 73 -7.95 14.21 -4.97
CA VAL A 73 -8.17 15.38 -5.83
C VAL A 73 -9.31 15.21 -6.81
N TYR A 74 -9.43 14.03 -7.44
CA TYR A 74 -10.39 13.82 -8.53
C TYR A 74 -11.54 12.87 -8.16
N ASN A 75 -11.53 12.32 -6.93
CA ASN A 75 -12.53 11.37 -6.44
C ASN A 75 -12.73 10.14 -7.35
N ILE A 76 -11.69 9.79 -8.12
CA ILE A 76 -11.70 8.63 -9.01
C ILE A 76 -11.31 7.38 -8.22
N GLN A 77 -11.96 6.26 -8.54
CA GLN A 77 -11.63 4.96 -7.95
C GLN A 77 -10.19 4.56 -8.29
N LEU A 78 -9.42 4.18 -7.28
CA LEU A 78 -8.05 3.69 -7.44
C LEU A 78 -8.01 2.16 -7.42
N PRO A 79 -6.98 1.54 -8.03
CA PRO A 79 -6.71 0.12 -7.88
C PRO A 79 -6.21 -0.18 -6.45
N THR A 80 -7.17 -0.37 -5.54
CA THR A 80 -6.95 -0.58 -4.11
C THR A 80 -7.01 -2.06 -3.76
N TYR A 81 -5.95 -2.59 -3.15
CA TYR A 81 -5.88 -3.99 -2.75
C TYR A 81 -5.72 -4.15 -1.25
N ARG A 82 -6.39 -5.16 -0.70
CA ARG A 82 -6.28 -5.59 0.70
C ARG A 82 -5.40 -6.84 0.75
N LEU A 83 -4.30 -6.76 1.48
CA LEU A 83 -3.35 -7.86 1.69
C LEU A 83 -3.34 -8.25 3.17
N ASN A 84 -3.43 -9.54 3.45
CA ASN A 84 -3.40 -10.07 4.82
C ASN A 84 -2.00 -10.63 5.12
N TYR A 85 -1.49 -10.34 6.32
CA TYR A 85 -0.19 -10.79 6.78
C TYR A 85 -0.31 -11.58 8.09
N PRO A 86 0.62 -12.51 8.35
CA PRO A 86 0.78 -13.10 9.66
C PRO A 86 0.98 -12.00 10.73
N PRO A 87 0.30 -12.06 11.88
CA PRO A 87 0.38 -11.04 12.92
C PRO A 87 1.79 -10.92 13.53
N GLU A 88 2.62 -11.96 13.45
CA GLU A 88 4.01 -11.97 13.92
C GLU A 88 4.86 -10.94 13.17
N ASN A 89 4.56 -10.73 11.88
CA ASN A 89 5.25 -9.75 11.05
C ASN A 89 5.02 -8.31 11.50
N ALA A 90 4.05 -8.05 12.39
CA ALA A 90 3.83 -6.73 12.94
C ALA A 90 5.02 -6.21 13.73
N GLN A 91 5.81 -7.12 14.32
CA GLN A 91 7.01 -6.74 15.06
C GLN A 91 8.03 -6.05 14.13
N THR A 92 8.20 -6.60 12.93
CA THR A 92 9.11 -6.02 11.92
C THR A 92 8.49 -4.86 11.15
N ILE A 93 7.20 -4.97 10.80
CA ILE A 93 6.54 -4.01 9.89
C ILE A 93 6.07 -2.76 10.62
N ILE A 94 5.52 -2.90 11.84
CA ILE A 94 4.94 -1.79 12.61
C ILE A 94 5.94 -1.28 13.64
N ARG A 95 6.27 -2.12 14.63
CA ARG A 95 7.27 -1.85 15.68
C ARG A 95 7.57 -3.10 16.49
N ASP A 96 8.77 -3.13 17.07
CA ASP A 96 9.17 -4.16 18.02
C ASP A 96 8.22 -4.21 19.22
N GLN A 97 7.97 -5.43 19.72
CA GLN A 97 7.08 -5.73 20.86
C GLN A 97 5.58 -5.43 20.65
N THR A 98 5.11 -5.28 19.41
CA THR A 98 3.65 -5.17 19.15
C THR A 98 2.95 -6.50 19.37
N ARG A 99 2.05 -6.56 20.35
CA ARG A 99 1.07 -7.65 20.45
C ARG A 99 0.01 -7.43 19.37
N SER A 100 -0.24 -8.45 18.56
CA SER A 100 -1.11 -8.33 17.38
C SER A 100 -1.93 -9.59 17.23
N THR A 101 -3.21 -9.45 16.92
CA THR A 101 -4.06 -10.56 16.48
C THR A 101 -4.28 -10.53 14.97
N PHE A 102 -4.11 -9.38 14.33
CA PHE A 102 -4.08 -9.27 12.88
C PHE A 102 -3.14 -8.18 12.38
N LEU A 103 -2.67 -8.35 11.16
CA LEU A 103 -1.93 -7.37 10.40
C LEU A 103 -2.42 -7.39 8.96
N GLU A 104 -2.87 -6.25 8.47
CA GLU A 104 -3.35 -6.12 7.10
C GLU A 104 -2.80 -4.86 6.45
N GLN A 105 -2.75 -4.85 5.13
CA GLN A 105 -2.32 -3.71 4.34
C GLN A 105 -3.39 -3.36 3.32
N ILE A 106 -3.64 -2.06 3.17
CA ILE A 106 -4.37 -1.51 2.03
C ILE A 106 -3.35 -0.78 1.17
N THR A 107 -3.23 -1.16 -0.10
CA THR A 107 -2.15 -0.72 -0.98
C THR A 107 -2.66 -0.22 -2.33
N HIS A 108 -2.04 0.88 -2.78
CA HIS A 108 -2.08 1.33 -4.16
C HIS A 108 -0.75 0.94 -4.82
N PRO A 109 -0.75 0.02 -5.80
CA PRO A 109 0.49 -0.46 -6.42
C PRO A 109 1.35 0.70 -6.92
N PHE A 110 2.66 0.65 -6.68
CA PHE A 110 3.65 1.69 -7.03
C PHE A 110 3.41 3.08 -6.41
N ARG A 111 2.50 3.18 -5.44
CA ARG A 111 2.18 4.43 -4.78
C ARG A 111 2.34 4.27 -3.27
N GLU A 112 1.29 4.52 -2.52
CA GLU A 112 1.30 4.47 -1.06
C GLU A 112 0.59 3.23 -0.53
N SER A 113 0.84 2.93 0.75
CA SER A 113 0.09 1.92 1.48
C SER A 113 -0.16 2.34 2.92
N ILE A 114 -1.20 1.75 3.52
CA ILE A 114 -1.42 1.79 4.96
C ILE A 114 -1.37 0.37 5.49
N TYR A 115 -0.67 0.19 6.60
CA TYR A 115 -0.70 -1.02 7.40
C TYR A 115 -1.60 -0.78 8.60
N VAL A 116 -2.55 -1.70 8.78
CA VAL A 116 -3.50 -1.71 9.88
C VAL A 116 -3.19 -2.92 10.72
N ASN A 117 -2.66 -2.67 11.91
CA ASN A 117 -2.45 -3.66 12.93
C ASN A 117 -3.54 -3.56 13.98
N GLY A 118 -3.99 -4.69 14.52
CA GLY A 118 -4.87 -4.68 15.67
C GLY A 118 -4.57 -5.79 16.65
N TYR A 119 -4.81 -5.49 17.92
CA TYR A 119 -4.81 -6.40 19.04
C TYR A 119 -6.21 -6.47 19.63
N GLU A 120 -6.90 -7.57 19.32
CA GLU A 120 -8.24 -7.88 19.81
C GLU A 120 -8.14 -9.03 20.83
N PRO A 121 -8.22 -8.75 22.15
CA PRO A 121 -8.13 -9.78 23.17
C PRO A 121 -9.30 -10.77 23.05
N ALA A 122 -9.03 -12.07 23.27
CA ALA A 122 -10.05 -13.11 23.19
C ALA A 122 -11.10 -13.06 24.32
N SER A 123 -10.79 -12.39 25.43
CA SER A 123 -11.68 -12.24 26.58
C SER A 123 -11.87 -10.76 26.91
N GLU A 124 -13.10 -10.38 27.26
CA GLU A 124 -13.48 -9.02 27.67
C GLU A 124 -12.74 -8.54 28.93
N GLU A 125 -12.25 -9.47 29.75
CA GLU A 125 -11.44 -9.18 30.94
C GLU A 125 -10.11 -8.50 30.57
N ASN A 126 -9.62 -8.76 29.36
CA ASN A 126 -8.37 -8.21 28.85
C ASN A 126 -8.56 -6.95 28.01
N TYR A 127 -9.78 -6.38 27.97
CA TYR A 127 -10.03 -5.12 27.28
C TYR A 127 -9.26 -3.98 27.94
N SER A 128 -8.73 -3.09 27.09
CA SER A 128 -7.99 -1.93 27.57
C SER A 128 -8.96 -0.94 28.20
N VAL A 129 -8.69 -0.51 29.43
CA VAL A 129 -9.48 0.51 30.13
C VAL A 129 -8.75 1.84 30.05
N ILE A 130 -9.26 2.76 29.25
CA ILE A 130 -8.68 4.10 29.08
C ILE A 130 -9.75 5.12 29.48
N ASN A 131 -9.42 6.03 30.39
CA ASN A 131 -10.33 7.06 30.91
C ASN A 131 -11.67 6.48 31.43
N GLY A 132 -11.62 5.33 32.10
CA GLY A 132 -12.80 4.63 32.63
C GLY A 132 -13.70 3.96 31.58
N ARG A 133 -13.32 3.98 30.30
CA ARG A 133 -14.03 3.28 29.20
C ARG A 133 -13.25 2.04 28.79
N LYS A 134 -13.98 0.93 28.61
CA LYS A 134 -13.43 -0.31 28.04
C LYS A 134 -13.39 -0.20 26.52
N PHE A 135 -12.26 -0.60 25.95
CA PHE A 135 -12.06 -0.69 24.51
C PHE A 135 -11.78 -2.13 24.10
N ARG A 136 -12.55 -2.59 23.11
CA ARG A 136 -12.45 -3.94 22.56
C ARG A 136 -11.08 -4.24 21.99
N GLN A 137 -10.47 -3.30 21.28
CA GLN A 137 -9.17 -3.52 20.67
C GLN A 137 -8.32 -2.24 20.63
N LYS A 138 -7.01 -2.46 20.54
CA LYS A 138 -6.05 -1.42 20.18
C LYS A 138 -5.62 -1.64 18.74
N ILE A 139 -5.68 -0.59 17.93
CA ILE A 139 -5.21 -0.61 16.54
C ILE A 139 -4.00 0.32 16.40
N ILE A 140 -3.08 -0.05 15.51
CA ILE A 140 -1.94 0.79 15.15
C ILE A 140 -1.93 0.93 13.63
N ILE A 141 -1.94 2.18 13.17
CA ILE A 141 -1.93 2.52 11.76
C ILE A 141 -0.57 3.05 11.40
N LYS A 142 0.05 2.43 10.40
CA LYS A 142 1.31 2.91 9.80
C LYS A 142 1.06 3.28 8.35
N TYR A 143 1.28 4.55 8.02
CA TYR A 143 1.18 5.06 6.67
C TYR A 143 2.55 5.04 5.99
N VAL A 144 2.62 4.54 4.76
CA VAL A 144 3.85 4.49 3.96
C VAL A 144 3.59 5.27 2.67
N PRO A 145 3.87 6.59 2.67
CA PRO A 145 3.76 7.40 1.46
C PRO A 145 4.93 7.10 0.53
N SER A 146 4.69 7.27 -0.77
CA SER A 146 5.76 7.30 -1.78
C SER A 146 5.81 8.68 -2.44
N VAL A 147 7.01 9.16 -2.73
CA VAL A 147 7.22 10.50 -3.29
C VAL A 147 7.11 10.46 -4.82
N VAL A 148 6.38 11.42 -5.39
CA VAL A 148 6.09 11.45 -6.84
C VAL A 148 7.35 11.36 -7.71
N PRO A 149 8.47 12.08 -7.43
CA PRO A 149 9.68 11.98 -8.24
C PRO A 149 10.26 10.56 -8.29
N VAL A 150 10.23 9.83 -7.16
CA VAL A 150 10.74 8.45 -7.09
C VAL A 150 9.83 7.51 -7.89
N ARG A 151 8.51 7.67 -7.81
CA ARG A 151 7.56 6.89 -8.62
C ARG A 151 7.82 7.05 -10.12
N VAL A 152 7.98 8.30 -10.55
CA VAL A 152 8.25 8.64 -11.96
C VAL A 152 9.62 8.11 -12.39
N ALA A 153 10.65 8.21 -11.53
CA ALA A 153 11.97 7.66 -11.83
C ALA A 153 11.95 6.13 -11.97
N VAL A 154 11.28 5.42 -11.06
CA VAL A 154 11.10 3.97 -11.14
C VAL A 154 10.37 3.58 -12.42
N PHE A 155 9.29 4.30 -12.76
CA PHE A 155 8.54 4.06 -14.00
C PHE A 155 9.37 4.33 -15.26
N ALA A 156 10.12 5.42 -15.32
CA ALA A 156 11.03 5.72 -16.41
C ALA A 156 12.09 4.62 -16.57
N GLY A 157 12.64 4.13 -15.44
CA GLY A 157 13.54 2.98 -15.41
C GLY A 157 12.89 1.72 -16.00
N ILE A 158 11.65 1.40 -15.60
CA ILE A 158 10.91 0.24 -16.12
C ILE A 158 10.74 0.35 -17.64
N ILE A 159 10.32 1.51 -18.17
CA ILE A 159 10.18 1.72 -19.62
C ILE A 159 11.53 1.56 -20.32
N PHE A 160 12.57 2.19 -19.79
CA PHE A 160 13.90 2.16 -20.38
C PHE A 160 14.44 0.72 -20.44
N PHE A 161 14.40 -0.02 -19.34
CA PHE A 161 14.87 -1.40 -19.31
C PHE A 161 14.00 -2.34 -20.15
N ALA A 162 12.68 -2.14 -20.19
CA ALA A 162 11.81 -2.88 -21.10
C ALA A 162 12.20 -2.66 -22.56
N TRP A 163 12.51 -1.42 -22.95
CA TRP A 163 12.99 -1.11 -24.29
C TRP A 163 14.33 -1.79 -24.60
N VAL A 164 15.31 -1.72 -23.69
CA VAL A 164 16.61 -2.40 -23.84
C VAL A 164 16.42 -3.90 -24.04
N LEU A 165 15.57 -4.54 -23.23
CA LEU A 165 15.28 -5.97 -23.33
C LEU A 165 14.68 -6.32 -24.70
N ILE A 166 13.71 -5.54 -25.19
CA ILE A 166 13.09 -5.78 -26.50
C ILE A 166 14.14 -5.67 -27.62
N VAL A 167 14.99 -4.64 -27.60
CA VAL A 167 16.04 -4.47 -28.61
C VAL A 167 17.04 -5.62 -28.59
N SER A 168 17.52 -6.01 -27.39
CA SER A 168 18.44 -7.15 -27.25
C SER A 168 17.83 -8.47 -27.73
N TRP A 169 16.53 -8.64 -27.53
CA TRP A 169 15.80 -9.83 -27.95
C TRP A 169 15.64 -9.87 -29.48
N GLU A 170 15.30 -8.74 -30.11
CA GLU A 170 15.25 -8.62 -31.57
C GLU A 170 16.60 -8.95 -32.21
N GLN A 171 17.72 -8.44 -31.65
CA GLN A 171 19.08 -8.75 -32.11
C GLN A 171 19.43 -10.24 -31.99
N THR A 172 19.16 -10.82 -30.81
CA THR A 172 19.40 -12.25 -30.57
C THR A 172 18.62 -13.13 -31.55
N LEU A 173 17.36 -12.79 -31.83
CA LEU A 173 16.55 -13.51 -32.80
C LEU A 173 17.08 -13.37 -34.24
N SER A 174 17.56 -12.18 -34.63
CA SER A 174 18.15 -12.00 -35.95
C SER A 174 19.43 -12.81 -36.13
N ASP A 175 20.27 -12.90 -35.10
CA ASP A 175 21.51 -13.68 -35.14
C ASP A 175 21.25 -15.18 -35.29
N ILE A 176 20.24 -15.69 -34.57
CA ILE A 176 19.81 -17.09 -34.69
C ILE A 176 19.27 -17.40 -36.10
N ARG A 177 18.48 -16.50 -36.68
CA ARG A 177 17.95 -16.66 -38.05
C ARG A 177 19.05 -16.55 -39.11
N GLY A 178 19.97 -15.60 -38.97
CA GLY A 178 21.09 -15.41 -39.89
C GLY A 178 22.05 -16.61 -39.92
N LYS A 179 22.25 -17.29 -38.78
CA LYS A 179 23.04 -18.53 -38.71
C LYS A 179 22.39 -19.73 -39.39
N LYS A 180 21.06 -19.77 -39.52
CA LYS A 180 20.33 -20.88 -40.17
C LYS A 180 20.33 -20.84 -41.70
N ILE A 181 20.76 -19.74 -42.34
CA ILE A 181 20.73 -19.56 -43.81
C ILE A 181 22.06 -19.97 -44.49
N LYS A 182 23.07 -20.37 -43.71
CA LYS A 182 24.33 -20.94 -44.23
C LYS A 182 24.33 -22.46 -44.17
N VAL A 183 23.49 -23.13 -44.98
CA VAL A 183 23.61 -24.56 -45.32
C VAL A 183 23.28 -24.72 -46.80
#